data_AF-A0A7K6PUI0-F1
#
_entry.id   AF-A0A7K6PUI0-F1
#
_cell.length_a   1.000
_cell.length_b   1.000
_cell.length_c   1.000
_cell.angle_alpha   90.00
_cell.angle_beta   90.00
_cell.angle_gamma   90.00
#
_symmetry.space_group_name_H-M   'P 1'
#
loop_
_entity.id
_entity.type
_entity.pdbx_description
1 polymer ?
#
loop_
_entity_poly.entity_id
_entity_poly.type
_entity_poly.pdbx_seq_one_letter_code
_entity_poly.pdbx_strand_id
1 'polypeptide(L)'
;AGMNGTAIENFVCVIFNVSFMNCTWHVGRAATEDTQYFLYWRPSKKEDVTECQNYIKDNCGRHTGCRFQNVTIEYKNAYFLVNGSRSGQNIQPYEKKIQLISDYIIVEKLTPPLNVTVNCTEASHRCSILWQPPRTSHVKKSSCFKYEIVIENK
;
A
#
# COMPACT_ATOMS: atom_id res chain seq x y z
N ALA A 1 29.78 -7.62 2.32
CA ALA A 1 28.76 -8.27 1.47
C ALA A 1 27.88 -9.12 2.36
N GLY A 2 26.54 -8.99 2.27
CA GLY A 2 25.61 -9.74 3.13
C GLY A 2 25.45 -11.19 2.67
N MET A 3 24.95 -12.07 3.56
CA MET A 3 24.71 -13.48 3.25
C MET A 3 23.62 -13.64 2.19
N ASN A 4 23.92 -14.38 1.11
CA ASN A 4 22.95 -14.65 0.04
C ASN A 4 21.69 -15.32 0.57
N GLY A 5 20.51 -14.85 0.12
CA GLY A 5 19.21 -15.44 0.46
C GLY A 5 18.62 -14.97 1.79
N THR A 6 19.25 -13.99 2.47
CA THR A 6 18.70 -13.37 3.69
C THR A 6 17.78 -12.18 3.42
N ALA A 7 17.84 -11.63 2.20
CA ALA A 7 16.98 -10.55 1.75
C ALA A 7 15.51 -11.00 1.68
N ILE A 8 14.60 -10.05 1.86
CA ILE A 8 13.16 -10.29 1.84
C ILE A 8 12.65 -10.70 0.45
N GLU A 9 11.51 -11.39 0.42
CA GLU A 9 10.85 -11.81 -0.82
C GLU A 9 9.40 -11.29 -0.85
N ASN A 10 8.78 -11.26 -2.04
CA ASN A 10 7.36 -10.90 -2.23
C ASN A 10 6.93 -9.58 -1.56
N PHE A 11 7.76 -8.54 -1.70
CA PHE A 11 7.44 -7.20 -1.19
C PHE A 11 6.28 -6.57 -1.98
N VAL A 12 5.18 -6.29 -1.28
CA VAL A 12 3.97 -5.65 -1.83
C VAL A 12 3.47 -4.60 -0.85
N CYS A 13 2.94 -3.49 -1.36
CA CYS A 13 2.30 -2.48 -0.54
C CYS A 13 0.90 -2.13 -1.05
N VAL A 14 -0.03 -1.92 -0.11
CA VAL A 14 -1.43 -1.58 -0.39
C VAL A 14 -1.77 -0.27 0.31
N ILE A 15 -2.21 0.72 -0.47
CA ILE A 15 -2.80 1.95 0.06
C ILE A 15 -4.27 1.71 0.33
N PHE A 16 -4.76 2.20 1.45
CA PHE A 16 -6.17 2.12 1.80
C PHE A 16 -6.56 3.37 2.60
N ASN A 17 -7.87 3.64 2.66
CA ASN A 17 -8.40 4.80 3.38
C ASN A 17 -7.66 6.11 3.00
N VAL A 18 -7.35 6.27 1.72
CA VAL A 18 -6.72 7.45 1.10
C VAL A 18 -5.25 7.69 1.45
N SER A 19 -4.84 7.53 2.71
CA SER A 19 -3.51 7.94 3.18
C SER A 19 -2.81 6.94 4.10
N PHE A 20 -3.34 5.73 4.24
CA PHE A 20 -2.66 4.64 4.96
C PHE A 20 -2.03 3.69 3.97
N MET A 21 -0.87 3.13 4.30
CA MET A 21 -0.26 2.11 3.47
C MET A 21 0.31 0.97 4.31
N ASN A 22 -0.06 -0.26 3.94
CA ASN A 22 0.51 -1.47 4.49
C ASN A 22 1.48 -2.07 3.50
N CYS A 23 2.76 -2.23 3.87
CA CYS A 23 3.69 -3.08 3.15
C CYS A 23 3.84 -4.42 3.87
N THR A 24 3.98 -5.49 3.11
CA THR A 24 4.25 -6.84 3.63
C THR A 24 5.29 -7.53 2.78
N TRP A 25 6.04 -8.44 3.39
CA TRP A 25 7.03 -9.26 2.71
C TRP A 25 7.15 -10.63 3.38
N HIS A 26 7.80 -11.55 2.68
CA HIS A 26 8.25 -12.81 3.23
C HIS A 26 9.69 -12.70 3.73
N VAL A 27 9.96 -13.40 4.83
CA VAL A 27 11.30 -13.58 5.37
C VAL A 27 12.16 -14.32 4.34
N GLY A 28 13.42 -13.91 4.19
CA GLY A 28 14.35 -14.56 3.27
C GLY A 28 14.54 -16.04 3.61
N ARG A 29 14.67 -16.90 2.59
CA ARG A 29 14.75 -18.36 2.79
C ARG A 29 15.94 -18.80 3.65
N ALA A 30 17.03 -18.03 3.63
CA ALA A 30 18.22 -18.30 4.45
C ALA A 30 18.29 -17.44 5.72
N ALA A 31 17.23 -16.68 6.03
CA ALA A 31 17.17 -15.87 7.24
C ALA A 31 16.79 -16.73 8.45
N THR A 32 17.52 -16.54 9.53
CA THR A 32 17.35 -17.23 10.81
C THR A 32 16.36 -16.49 11.72
N GLU A 33 16.00 -17.09 12.86
CA GLU A 33 15.04 -16.49 13.80
C GLU A 33 15.55 -15.19 14.44
N ASP A 34 16.87 -15.03 14.58
CA ASP A 34 17.51 -13.81 15.08
C ASP A 34 17.65 -12.69 14.04
N THR A 35 17.09 -12.87 12.84
CA THR A 35 17.10 -11.85 11.78
C THR A 35 15.97 -10.85 11.99
N GLN A 36 16.29 -9.56 12.05
CA GLN A 36 15.31 -8.48 12.14
C GLN A 36 15.37 -7.58 10.91
N TYR A 37 14.20 -7.13 10.42
CA TYR A 37 14.08 -6.28 9.24
C TYR A 37 13.62 -4.87 9.58
N PHE A 38 14.06 -3.88 8.81
CA PHE A 38 13.70 -2.48 9.00
C PHE A 38 13.35 -1.86 7.65
N LEU A 39 12.16 -1.28 7.55
CA LEU A 39 11.66 -0.69 6.31
C LEU A 39 11.77 0.83 6.36
N TYR A 40 12.34 1.38 5.30
CA TYR A 40 12.43 2.80 5.03
C TYR A 40 11.72 3.12 3.71
N TRP A 41 10.94 4.19 3.73
CA TRP A 41 10.20 4.71 2.59
C TRP A 41 10.76 6.09 2.24
N ARG A 42 10.86 6.41 0.95
CA ARG A 42 10.95 7.80 0.46
C ARG A 42 9.90 8.06 -0.65
N PRO A 43 8.95 8.99 -0.46
CA PRO A 43 7.81 9.16 -1.38
C PRO A 43 8.22 9.81 -2.69
N SER A 44 9.22 10.69 -2.65
CA SER A 44 9.78 11.36 -3.81
C SER A 44 11.28 11.60 -3.65
N LYS A 45 11.96 12.14 -4.67
CA LYS A 45 13.38 12.52 -4.54
C LYS A 45 13.62 13.73 -3.63
N LYS A 46 12.59 14.54 -3.40
CA LYS A 46 12.66 15.81 -2.67
C LYS A 46 12.31 15.68 -1.19
N GLU A 47 11.73 14.55 -0.82
CA GLU A 47 11.26 14.29 0.54
C GLU A 47 12.25 13.43 1.32
N ASP A 48 12.19 13.53 2.64
CA ASP A 48 13.04 12.79 3.54
C ASP A 48 12.65 11.30 3.60
N VAL A 49 13.64 10.48 3.98
CA VAL A 49 13.43 9.06 4.23
C VAL A 49 12.70 8.92 5.57
N THR A 50 11.60 8.18 5.56
CA THR A 50 10.80 7.88 6.75
C THR A 50 10.94 6.41 7.10
N GLU A 51 11.36 6.11 8.32
CA GLU A 51 11.31 4.74 8.86
C GLU A 51 9.85 4.33 9.11
N CYS A 52 9.58 3.03 9.00
CA CYS A 52 8.32 2.45 9.41
C CYS A 52 7.86 2.93 10.79
N GLN A 53 6.62 3.42 10.86
CA GLN A 53 6.01 3.91 12.09
C GLN A 53 5.43 2.78 12.95
N ASN A 54 4.97 1.70 12.32
CA ASN A 54 4.34 0.59 13.02
C ASN A 54 4.60 -0.73 12.29
N TYR A 55 5.46 -1.57 12.85
CA TYR A 55 5.84 -2.86 12.27
C TYR A 55 4.81 -3.96 12.55
N ILE A 56 4.53 -4.77 11.53
CA ILE A 56 3.80 -6.03 11.64
C ILE A 56 4.83 -7.12 11.92
N LYS A 57 4.55 -7.98 12.90
CA LYS A 57 5.49 -9.00 13.38
C LYS A 57 4.96 -10.40 13.16
N ASP A 58 5.85 -11.35 12.86
CA ASP A 58 5.54 -12.77 12.90
C ASP A 58 5.59 -13.35 14.32
N ASN A 59 5.34 -14.64 14.45
CA ASN A 59 5.34 -15.35 15.74
C ASN A 59 6.71 -15.34 16.44
N CYS A 60 7.80 -15.15 15.69
CA CYS A 60 9.17 -15.03 16.20
C CYS A 60 9.53 -13.57 16.55
N GLY A 61 8.60 -12.61 16.37
CA GLY A 61 8.84 -11.20 16.61
C GLY A 61 9.61 -10.48 15.50
N ARG A 62 9.85 -11.12 14.36
CA ARG A 62 10.51 -10.52 13.20
C ARG A 62 9.55 -9.64 12.44
N HIS A 63 10.02 -8.50 11.97
CA HIS A 63 9.24 -7.57 11.17
C HIS A 63 8.99 -8.17 9.78
N THR A 64 7.72 -8.42 9.47
CA THR A 64 7.24 -8.97 8.19
C THR A 64 6.34 -8.00 7.43
N GLY A 65 6.12 -6.83 8.00
CA GLY A 65 5.36 -5.77 7.37
C GLY A 65 5.50 -4.44 8.09
N CYS A 66 4.89 -3.42 7.51
CA CYS A 66 4.87 -2.07 8.04
C CYS A 66 3.55 -1.39 7.71
N ARG A 67 3.06 -0.57 8.65
CA ARG A 67 1.96 0.36 8.44
C ARG A 67 2.45 1.80 8.54
N PHE A 68 2.35 2.53 7.43
CA PHE A 68 2.55 3.97 7.36
C PHE A 68 1.23 4.72 7.44
N GLN A 69 1.28 5.92 8.02
CA GLN A 69 0.19 6.87 8.10
C GLN A 69 0.56 8.14 7.33
N ASN A 70 -0.46 8.86 6.84
CA ASN A 70 -0.32 10.13 6.13
C ASN A 70 0.58 10.06 4.88
N VAL A 71 0.50 8.95 4.14
CA VAL A 71 1.26 8.80 2.90
C VAL A 71 0.62 9.64 1.80
N THR A 72 1.46 10.38 1.07
CA THR A 72 1.06 11.09 -0.14
C THR A 72 1.86 10.53 -1.29
N ILE A 73 1.19 10.08 -2.35
CA ILE A 73 1.86 9.56 -3.53
C ILE A 73 1.74 10.59 -4.64
N GLU A 74 2.75 11.47 -4.72
CA GLU A 74 2.94 12.27 -5.93
C GLU A 74 3.66 11.44 -7.00
N TYR A 75 3.18 11.58 -8.23
CA TYR A 75 3.51 10.68 -9.33
C TYR A 75 5.02 10.42 -9.53
N LYS A 76 5.28 9.19 -9.98
CA LYS A 76 6.43 8.66 -10.75
C LYS A 76 7.47 7.87 -9.97
N ASN A 77 7.99 8.30 -8.81
CA ASN A 77 9.16 7.65 -8.21
C ASN A 77 9.09 7.57 -6.68
N ALA A 78 8.85 6.37 -6.15
CA ALA A 78 8.99 6.06 -4.73
C ALA A 78 10.20 5.14 -4.51
N TYR A 79 10.83 5.23 -3.35
CA TYR A 79 11.95 4.37 -2.99
C TYR A 79 11.64 3.61 -1.71
N PHE A 80 11.86 2.30 -1.74
CA PHE A 80 11.77 1.44 -0.55
C PHE A 80 13.11 0.76 -0.31
N LEU A 81 13.49 0.73 0.96
CA LEU A 81 14.69 0.06 1.42
C LEU A 81 14.31 -0.82 2.61
N VAL A 82 14.53 -2.13 2.50
CA VAL A 82 14.42 -3.05 3.62
C VAL A 82 15.82 -3.50 4.00
N ASN A 83 16.30 -2.97 5.11
CA ASN A 83 17.52 -3.45 5.74
C ASN A 83 17.19 -4.59 6.68
N GLY A 84 18.22 -5.29 7.15
CA GLY A 84 18.08 -6.07 8.35
C GLY A 84 19.38 -6.23 9.10
N SER A 85 19.26 -6.77 10.30
CA SER A 85 20.38 -7.06 11.17
C SER A 85 20.20 -8.45 11.77
N ARG A 86 21.32 -9.11 12.05
CA ARG A 86 21.34 -10.41 12.72
C ARG A 86 22.45 -10.40 13.75
N SER A 87 22.13 -10.33 15.05
CA SER A 87 23.11 -10.48 16.14
C SER A 87 24.45 -9.73 15.94
N GLY A 88 24.41 -8.48 15.44
CA GLY A 88 25.59 -7.65 15.17
C GLY A 88 26.27 -7.86 13.81
N GLN A 89 25.78 -8.79 12.97
CA GLN A 89 26.19 -8.98 11.58
C GLN A 89 25.19 -8.34 10.61
N ASN A 90 25.73 -7.69 9.57
CA ASN A 90 24.95 -7.11 8.50
C ASN A 90 24.47 -8.21 7.55
N ILE A 91 23.15 -8.35 7.37
CA ILE A 91 22.58 -9.22 6.34
C ILE A 91 22.55 -8.49 4.99
N GLN A 92 22.17 -9.19 3.92
CA GLN A 92 22.05 -8.58 2.60
C GLN A 92 20.87 -7.60 2.58
N PRO A 93 21.07 -6.29 2.36
CA PRO A 93 19.96 -5.35 2.27
C PRO A 93 19.12 -5.66 1.02
N TYR A 94 17.81 -5.52 1.15
CA TYR A 94 16.90 -5.51 0.03
C TYR A 94 16.61 -4.07 -0.36
N GLU A 95 17.21 -3.62 -1.46
CA GLU A 95 16.91 -2.29 -2.00
C GLU A 95 15.98 -2.42 -3.19
N LYS A 96 14.86 -1.68 -3.18
CA LYS A 96 13.97 -1.61 -4.33
C LYS A 96 13.57 -0.18 -4.63
N LYS A 97 14.14 0.33 -5.72
CA LYS A 97 13.70 1.57 -6.32
C LYS A 97 12.51 1.27 -7.23
N ILE A 98 11.38 1.91 -6.97
CA ILE A 98 10.13 1.64 -7.67
C ILE A 98 9.76 2.83 -8.54
N GLN A 99 9.45 2.55 -9.79
CA GLN A 99 8.74 3.50 -10.64
C GLN A 99 7.25 3.15 -10.59
N LEU A 100 6.46 4.01 -9.93
CA LEU A 100 5.05 3.76 -9.59
C LEU A 100 4.15 3.45 -10.79
N ILE A 101 4.59 3.80 -12.00
CA ILE A 101 3.85 3.61 -13.25
C ILE A 101 4.06 2.19 -13.83
N SER A 102 5.13 1.49 -13.47
CA SER A 102 5.51 0.22 -14.11
C SER A 102 5.47 -1.01 -13.20
N ASP A 103 5.69 -0.86 -11.90
CA ASP A 103 6.15 -2.01 -11.12
C ASP A 103 5.05 -2.79 -10.37
N TYR A 104 3.78 -2.37 -10.43
CA TYR A 104 2.61 -2.99 -9.75
C TYR A 104 2.75 -3.28 -8.24
N ILE A 105 3.83 -2.84 -7.59
CA ILE A 105 4.12 -3.13 -6.17
C ILE A 105 3.19 -2.35 -5.24
N ILE A 106 2.69 -1.20 -5.69
CA ILE A 106 1.75 -0.37 -4.93
C ILE A 106 0.38 -0.49 -5.58
N VAL A 107 -0.58 -0.99 -4.80
CA VAL A 107 -1.98 -1.10 -5.20
C VAL A 107 -2.81 -0.19 -4.30
N GLU A 108 -3.66 0.64 -4.89
CA GLU A 108 -4.64 1.40 -4.11
C GLU A 108 -5.95 0.63 -4.01
N LYS A 109 -6.36 0.32 -2.77
CA LYS A 109 -7.69 -0.17 -2.45
C LYS A 109 -8.65 1.01 -2.32
N LEU A 110 -9.47 1.18 -3.35
CA LEU A 110 -10.50 2.23 -3.41
C LEU A 110 -11.59 2.00 -2.35
N THR A 111 -12.11 3.11 -1.83
CA THR A 111 -13.33 3.09 -1.00
C THR A 111 -14.57 2.98 -1.89
N PRO A 112 -15.74 2.60 -1.32
CA PRO A 112 -17.00 2.70 -2.05
C PRO A 112 -17.32 4.14 -2.49
N PRO A 113 -18.22 4.32 -3.47
CA PRO A 113 -18.72 5.65 -3.85
C PRO A 113 -19.30 6.39 -2.65
N LEU A 114 -19.14 7.72 -2.66
CA LEU A 114 -19.61 8.57 -1.58
C LEU A 114 -20.99 9.13 -1.90
N ASN A 115 -21.76 9.47 -0.86
CA ASN A 115 -23.03 10.19 -0.98
C ASN A 115 -23.98 9.56 -2.01
N VAL A 116 -24.19 8.25 -1.90
CA VAL A 116 -25.18 7.54 -2.73
C VAL A 116 -26.57 8.00 -2.32
N THR A 117 -27.27 8.63 -3.26
CA THR A 117 -28.61 9.18 -3.07
C THR A 117 -29.54 8.62 -4.12
N VAL A 118 -30.78 8.37 -3.74
CA VAL A 118 -31.83 7.88 -4.63
C VAL A 118 -33.00 8.84 -4.51
N ASN A 119 -33.42 9.39 -5.65
CA ASN A 119 -34.59 10.24 -5.74
C ASN A 119 -35.59 9.62 -6.71
N CYS A 120 -36.72 9.17 -6.19
CA CYS A 120 -37.80 8.60 -6.98
C CYS A 120 -38.97 9.57 -7.07
N THR A 121 -39.47 9.78 -8.27
CA THR A 121 -40.64 10.61 -8.52
C THR A 121 -41.81 9.70 -8.90
N GLU A 122 -42.80 9.61 -8.01
CA GLU A 122 -43.99 8.78 -8.24
C GLU A 122 -44.71 9.15 -9.54
N ALA A 123 -44.90 10.46 -9.78
CA ALA A 123 -45.59 10.96 -10.96
C ALA A 123 -44.94 10.56 -12.30
N SER A 124 -43.63 10.23 -12.31
CA SER A 124 -42.92 9.79 -13.52
C SER A 124 -42.47 8.34 -13.47
N HIS A 125 -42.71 7.62 -12.36
CA HIS A 125 -42.20 6.27 -12.10
C HIS A 125 -40.70 6.12 -12.39
N ARG A 126 -39.90 7.16 -12.14
CA ARG A 126 -38.45 7.18 -12.39
C ARG A 126 -37.70 7.41 -11.10
N CYS A 127 -36.60 6.67 -10.94
CA CYS A 127 -35.62 6.89 -9.89
C CYS A 127 -34.30 7.38 -10.51
N SER A 128 -33.71 8.39 -9.89
CA SER A 128 -32.38 8.90 -10.22
C SER A 128 -31.43 8.52 -9.09
N ILE A 129 -30.36 7.80 -9.42
CA ILE A 129 -29.32 7.40 -8.48
C ILE A 129 -28.10 8.27 -8.74
N LEU A 130 -27.65 9.02 -7.74
CA LEU A 130 -26.48 9.87 -7.83
C LEU A 130 -25.46 9.46 -6.77
N TRP A 131 -24.19 9.54 -7.12
CA TRP A 131 -23.09 9.32 -6.20
C TRP A 131 -21.90 10.20 -6.58
N GLN A 132 -20.99 10.36 -5.63
CA GLN A 132 -19.69 10.97 -5.82
C GLN A 132 -18.61 9.89 -5.95
N PRO A 133 -17.56 10.11 -6.74
CA PRO A 133 -16.42 9.18 -6.80
C PRO A 133 -15.79 8.97 -5.42
N PRO A 134 -15.15 7.81 -5.20
CA PRO A 134 -14.40 7.59 -3.97
C PRO A 134 -13.23 8.56 -3.86
N ARG A 135 -12.81 8.83 -2.62
CA ARG A 135 -11.56 9.56 -2.40
C ARG A 135 -10.39 8.66 -2.79
N THR A 136 -9.42 9.25 -3.49
CA THR A 136 -8.21 8.55 -3.92
C THR A 136 -6.95 9.23 -3.42
N SER A 137 -5.91 8.45 -3.22
CA SER A 137 -4.56 8.91 -2.89
C SER A 137 -3.88 9.63 -4.07
N HIS A 138 -4.19 9.23 -5.32
CA HIS A 138 -3.47 9.74 -6.50
C HIS A 138 -4.35 9.98 -7.75
N VAL A 139 -5.36 9.14 -8.03
CA VAL A 139 -6.14 9.23 -9.28
C VAL A 139 -7.17 10.36 -9.24
N LYS A 140 -6.83 11.50 -9.82
CA LYS A 140 -7.77 12.63 -9.95
C LYS A 140 -8.70 12.54 -11.17
N LYS A 141 -8.54 11.55 -12.05
CA LYS A 141 -9.33 11.42 -13.28
C LYS A 141 -10.58 10.56 -13.06
N SER A 142 -11.75 11.17 -13.17
CA SER A 142 -13.05 10.50 -13.06
C SER A 142 -13.27 9.41 -14.11
N SER A 143 -12.65 9.52 -15.28
CA SER A 143 -12.76 8.54 -16.37
C SER A 143 -12.11 7.19 -16.09
N CYS A 144 -11.31 7.07 -15.03
CA CYS A 144 -10.66 5.82 -14.64
C CYS A 144 -11.59 4.88 -13.83
N PHE A 145 -12.72 5.38 -13.34
CA PHE A 145 -13.63 4.58 -12.52
C PHE A 145 -14.68 3.88 -13.38
N LYS A 146 -14.93 2.61 -13.05
CA LYS A 146 -16.09 1.84 -13.49
C LYS A 146 -16.89 1.45 -12.26
N TYR A 147 -18.21 1.53 -12.34
CA TYR A 147 -19.12 1.26 -11.24
C TYR A 147 -20.02 0.09 -11.56
N GLU A 148 -20.34 -0.70 -10.53
CA GLU A 148 -21.35 -1.74 -10.55
C GLU A 148 -22.48 -1.32 -9.62
N ILE A 149 -23.72 -1.49 -10.07
CA ILE A 149 -24.92 -1.16 -9.30
C ILE A 149 -25.73 -2.44 -9.16
N VAL A 150 -25.98 -2.85 -7.92
CA VAL A 150 -26.83 -4.00 -7.61
C VAL A 150 -28.13 -3.47 -7.01
N ILE A 151 -29.25 -3.81 -7.66
CA ILE A 151 -30.61 -3.44 -7.22
C ILE A 151 -31.32 -4.74 -6.87
N GLU A 152 -31.71 -4.88 -5.61
CA GLU A 152 -32.44 -6.06 -5.11
C GLU A 152 -33.90 -5.69 -4.86
N ASN A 153 -34.82 -6.51 -5.39
CA ASN A 153 -36.21 -6.47 -4.96
C ASN A 153 -36.33 -7.18 -3.62
N LYS A 154 -37.05 -6.58 -2.68
CA LYS A 154 -37.47 -7.24 -1.44
C LYS A 154 -38.72 -8.06 -1.67
#